data_AF-A0A1M6NUE3-F1
#
_entry.id   AF-A0A1M6NUE3-F1
#
_cell.length_a   1.000
_cell.length_b   1.000
_cell.length_c   1.000
_cell.angle_alpha   90.00
_cell.angle_beta   90.00
_cell.angle_gamma   90.00
#
_symmetry.space_group_name_H-M   'P 1'
#
loop_
_entity.id
_entity.type
_entity.pdbx_description
1 polymer ?
#
loop_
_entity_poly.entity_id
_entity_poly.type
_entity_poly.pdbx_seq_one_letter_code
_entity_poly.pdbx_strand_id
1 'polypeptide(L)'
;MKPAMLWLPLILLRPTQITVGLIYVAVKIDIMRRMEDGARKRFMEKHAIKCARAADGSLHIVDHHHWARAWHDCGIEKVPVEIVAHLPTDCSNGIRAALAERSWLHPYDEFGRRRDASELPVTVGLMRDDPYQSLAALTRRAGAYRKAHATCSSFIWTDFIRGAVQLEGSDTVAFTSALLASIKAARSDAARALPGFIGNRDQ
;
A
#
# COMPACT_ATOMS: atom_id res chain seq x y z
N MET A 1 -21.21 10.81 -12.52
CA MET A 1 -20.08 10.89 -13.48
C MET A 1 -18.93 10.04 -12.96
N LYS A 2 -18.31 9.19 -13.79
CA LYS A 2 -17.02 8.58 -13.41
C LYS A 2 -15.97 9.69 -13.29
N PRO A 3 -15.07 9.66 -12.29
CA PRO A 3 -13.99 10.63 -12.22
C PRO A 3 -13.15 10.56 -13.51
N ALA A 4 -12.71 11.72 -14.00
CA ALA A 4 -11.84 11.77 -15.17
C ALA A 4 -10.51 11.08 -14.87
N MET A 5 -10.14 10.08 -15.69
CA MET A 5 -8.85 9.40 -15.61
C MET A 5 -7.84 10.16 -16.47
N LEU A 6 -6.67 10.46 -15.91
CA LEU A 6 -5.60 11.21 -16.57
C LEU A 6 -4.32 10.39 -16.59
N TRP A 7 -3.55 10.45 -17.67
CA TRP A 7 -2.20 9.88 -17.72
C TRP A 7 -1.19 10.95 -17.34
N LEU A 8 -0.62 10.84 -16.14
CA LEU A 8 0.25 11.86 -15.56
C LEU A 8 1.65 11.32 -15.29
N PRO A 9 2.70 12.17 -15.34
CA PRO A 9 4.02 11.77 -14.91
C PRO A 9 4.01 11.28 -13.44
N LEU A 10 4.50 10.06 -13.22
CA LEU A 10 4.52 9.41 -11.91
C LEU A 10 5.31 10.21 -10.87
N ILE A 11 6.34 10.92 -11.30
CA ILE A 11 7.18 11.79 -10.45
C ILE A 11 6.41 12.96 -9.81
N LEU A 12 5.23 13.31 -10.33
CA LEU A 12 4.38 14.35 -9.75
C LEU A 12 3.54 13.85 -8.57
N LEU A 13 3.42 12.53 -8.40
CA LEU A 13 2.58 11.96 -7.35
C LEU A 13 3.33 11.91 -6.02
N ARG A 14 2.68 12.45 -4.98
CA ARG A 14 3.20 12.50 -3.60
C ARG A 14 2.65 11.33 -2.78
N PRO A 15 3.49 10.41 -2.29
CA PRO A 15 3.07 9.37 -1.36
C PRO A 15 2.50 9.94 -0.05
N THR A 16 1.51 9.26 0.49
CA THR A 16 0.90 9.53 1.81
C THR A 16 1.26 8.49 2.87
N GLN A 17 2.14 7.54 2.51
CA GLN A 17 2.77 6.60 3.42
C GLN A 17 4.27 6.58 3.17
N ILE A 18 5.05 6.22 4.20
CA ILE A 18 6.52 6.18 4.12
C ILE A 18 7.00 4.88 3.48
N THR A 19 6.36 3.78 3.83
CA THR A 19 6.84 2.43 3.57
C THR A 19 5.92 1.66 2.63
N VAL A 20 6.49 0.72 1.88
CA VAL A 20 5.79 -0.32 1.12
C VAL A 20 6.52 -1.63 1.34
N GLY A 21 5.85 -2.76 1.08
CA GLY A 21 6.52 -4.06 1.08
C GLY A 21 7.15 -4.36 -0.28
N LEU A 22 8.48 -4.33 -0.37
CA LEU A 22 9.21 -4.46 -1.65
C LEU A 22 9.18 -5.87 -2.23
N ILE A 23 9.09 -6.92 -1.42
CA ILE A 23 8.85 -8.28 -1.93
C ILE A 23 7.49 -8.34 -2.63
N TYR A 24 6.45 -7.71 -2.05
CA TYR A 24 5.15 -7.65 -2.71
C TYR A 24 5.14 -6.75 -3.95
N VAL A 25 5.94 -5.68 -3.97
CA VAL A 25 6.21 -4.89 -5.18
C VAL A 25 6.85 -5.76 -6.27
N ALA A 26 7.86 -6.57 -5.94
CA ALA A 26 8.52 -7.47 -6.88
C ALA A 26 7.53 -8.49 -7.50
N VAL A 27 6.61 -9.04 -6.71
CA VAL A 27 5.52 -9.89 -7.22
C VAL A 27 4.63 -9.14 -8.21
N LYS A 28 4.31 -7.88 -7.95
CA LYS A 28 3.54 -7.03 -8.88
C LYS A 28 4.28 -6.74 -10.18
N ILE A 29 5.59 -6.50 -10.09
CA ILE A 29 6.47 -6.32 -11.24
C ILE A 29 6.46 -7.58 -12.11
N ASP A 30 6.63 -8.77 -11.52
CA ASP A 30 6.59 -10.04 -12.25
C ASP A 30 5.24 -10.26 -12.96
N ILE A 31 4.12 -10.02 -12.26
CA ILE A 31 2.78 -10.08 -12.86
C ILE A 31 2.66 -9.15 -14.08
N MET A 32 3.18 -7.93 -13.98
CA MET A 32 3.09 -6.94 -15.06
C MET A 32 3.99 -7.28 -16.25
N ARG A 33 5.21 -7.79 -16.02
CA ARG A 33 6.17 -8.17 -17.07
C ARG A 33 5.64 -9.30 -17.95
N ARG A 34 4.79 -10.17 -17.39
CA ARG A 34 4.12 -11.26 -18.12
C ARG A 34 2.93 -10.81 -18.97
N MET A 35 2.50 -9.55 -18.85
CA MET A 35 1.41 -9.01 -19.66
C MET A 35 1.93 -8.42 -20.96
N GLU A 36 1.25 -8.73 -22.07
CA GLU A 36 1.36 -8.00 -23.33
C GLU A 36 0.93 -6.54 -23.18
N ASP A 37 1.46 -5.64 -24.01
CA ASP A 37 1.30 -4.19 -23.84
C ASP A 37 -0.15 -3.72 -23.79
N GLY A 38 -1.01 -4.24 -24.68
CA GLY A 38 -2.43 -3.91 -24.68
C GLY A 38 -3.15 -4.36 -23.42
N ALA A 39 -2.81 -5.55 -22.90
CA ALA A 39 -3.33 -6.05 -21.64
C ALA A 39 -2.80 -5.24 -20.44
N ARG A 40 -1.51 -4.87 -20.49
CA ARG A 40 -0.84 -4.05 -19.48
C ARG A 40 -1.49 -2.67 -19.36
N LYS A 41 -1.77 -1.98 -20.47
CA LYS A 41 -2.46 -0.68 -20.45
C LYS A 41 -3.83 -0.77 -19.79
N ARG A 42 -4.67 -1.73 -20.23
CA ARG A 42 -6.01 -1.95 -19.63
C ARG A 42 -5.92 -2.30 -18.15
N PHE A 43 -4.93 -3.09 -17.78
CA PHE A 43 -4.66 -3.45 -16.40
C PHE A 43 -4.31 -2.22 -15.56
N MET A 44 -3.42 -1.36 -16.05
CA MET A 44 -3.06 -0.11 -15.39
C MET A 44 -4.26 0.82 -15.24
N GLU A 45 -5.08 0.99 -16.29
CA GLU A 45 -6.31 1.81 -16.24
C GLU A 45 -7.31 1.29 -15.20
N LYS A 46 -7.49 -0.04 -15.11
CA LYS A 46 -8.32 -0.68 -14.08
C LYS A 46 -7.77 -0.45 -12.67
N HIS A 47 -6.46 -0.29 -12.52
CA HIS A 47 -5.78 -0.07 -11.26
C HIS A 47 -5.22 1.36 -11.14
N ALA A 48 -5.87 2.34 -11.79
CA ALA A 48 -5.42 3.73 -11.76
C ALA A 48 -5.08 4.18 -10.33
N ILE A 49 -3.97 4.91 -10.18
CA ILE A 49 -3.55 5.41 -8.87
C ILE A 49 -4.60 6.40 -8.40
N LYS A 50 -5.15 6.17 -7.20
CA LYS A 50 -6.16 7.04 -6.63
C LYS A 50 -5.46 8.21 -5.96
N CYS A 51 -5.79 9.43 -6.36
CA CYS A 51 -5.18 10.63 -5.80
C CYS A 51 -6.21 11.60 -5.25
N ALA A 52 -5.86 12.28 -4.16
CA ALA A 52 -6.49 13.51 -3.73
C ALA A 52 -5.73 14.72 -4.31
N ARG A 53 -6.46 15.69 -4.84
CA ARG A 53 -5.88 16.93 -5.38
C ARG A 53 -6.01 18.06 -4.37
N ALA A 54 -4.91 18.70 -4.03
CA ALA A 54 -4.89 19.90 -3.19
C ALA A 54 -5.18 21.19 -4.00
N ALA A 55 -5.46 22.28 -3.29
CA ALA A 55 -5.73 23.60 -3.88
C ALA A 55 -4.55 24.15 -4.69
N ASP A 56 -3.32 23.87 -4.27
CA ASP A 56 -2.08 24.22 -4.99
C ASP A 56 -1.84 23.35 -6.25
N GLY A 57 -2.74 22.40 -6.53
CA GLY A 57 -2.64 21.46 -7.64
C GLY A 57 -1.83 20.20 -7.36
N SER A 58 -1.19 20.08 -6.19
CA SER A 58 -0.42 18.89 -5.84
C SER A 58 -1.31 17.65 -5.71
N LEU A 59 -0.78 16.49 -6.12
CA LEU A 59 -1.49 15.22 -6.17
C LEU A 59 -0.92 14.25 -5.14
N HIS A 60 -1.78 13.81 -4.21
CA HIS A 60 -1.41 12.94 -3.10
C HIS A 60 -2.02 11.57 -3.30
N ILE A 61 -1.20 10.51 -3.34
CA ILE A 61 -1.65 9.13 -3.53
C ILE A 61 -2.44 8.70 -2.30
N VAL A 62 -3.67 8.22 -2.44
CA VAL A 62 -4.49 7.75 -1.31
C VAL A 62 -4.78 6.25 -1.38
N ASP A 63 -4.52 5.61 -2.53
CA ASP A 63 -4.55 4.16 -2.67
C ASP A 63 -3.59 3.73 -3.79
N HIS A 64 -3.22 2.44 -3.79
CA HIS A 64 -2.38 1.78 -4.78
C HIS A 64 -0.88 2.13 -4.74
N HIS A 65 -0.31 2.49 -3.59
CA HIS A 65 1.13 2.80 -3.47
C HIS A 65 2.06 1.65 -3.92
N HIS A 66 1.74 0.38 -3.63
CA HIS A 66 2.53 -0.75 -4.15
C HIS A 66 2.48 -0.85 -5.69
N TRP A 67 1.40 -0.44 -6.36
CA TRP A 67 1.35 -0.38 -7.82
C TRP A 67 2.14 0.82 -8.35
N ALA A 68 1.98 1.99 -7.73
CA ALA A 68 2.79 3.17 -8.07
C ALA A 68 4.29 2.84 -7.97
N ARG A 69 4.71 2.18 -6.90
CA ARG A 69 6.10 1.74 -6.71
C ARG A 69 6.54 0.69 -7.73
N ALA A 70 5.70 -0.30 -8.02
CA ALA A 70 6.00 -1.29 -9.07
C ALA A 70 6.16 -0.64 -10.46
N TRP A 71 5.36 0.37 -10.77
CA TRP A 71 5.45 1.10 -12.04
C TRP A 71 6.69 1.97 -12.11
N HIS A 72 7.05 2.63 -11.00
CA HIS A 72 8.31 3.36 -10.86
C HIS A 72 9.52 2.43 -11.13
N ASP A 73 9.57 1.28 -10.47
CA ASP A 73 10.71 0.36 -10.56
C ASP A 73 10.80 -0.35 -11.93
N CYS A 74 9.71 -0.34 -12.71
CA CYS A 74 9.70 -0.76 -14.11
C CYS A 74 10.09 0.35 -15.09
N GLY A 75 10.41 1.57 -14.63
CA GLY A 75 10.73 2.71 -15.49
C GLY A 75 9.52 3.31 -16.22
N ILE A 76 8.30 3.08 -15.74
CA ILE A 76 7.10 3.66 -16.34
C ILE A 76 6.99 5.14 -15.92
N GLU A 77 7.15 6.04 -16.88
CA GLU A 77 7.13 7.48 -16.61
C GLU A 77 5.73 8.05 -16.40
N LYS A 78 4.73 7.58 -17.16
CA LYS A 78 3.34 8.06 -17.08
C LYS A 78 2.39 6.96 -16.66
N VAL A 79 1.52 7.27 -15.71
CA VAL A 79 0.57 6.32 -15.11
C VAL A 79 -0.86 6.86 -15.16
N PRO A 80 -1.88 5.99 -15.24
CA PRO A 80 -3.26 6.42 -15.11
C PRO A 80 -3.55 6.79 -13.65
N VAL A 81 -4.14 7.97 -13.48
CA VAL A 81 -4.49 8.58 -12.21
C VAL A 81 -5.98 8.89 -12.21
N GLU A 82 -6.64 8.57 -11.11
CA GLU A 82 -8.02 8.94 -10.87
C GLU A 82 -8.09 9.89 -9.67
N ILE A 83 -8.64 11.09 -9.90
CA ILE A 83 -8.86 12.05 -8.82
C ILE A 83 -10.12 11.66 -8.06
N VAL A 84 -9.96 11.14 -6.84
CA VAL A 84 -11.08 10.66 -6.01
C VAL A 84 -11.57 11.70 -5.02
N ALA A 85 -10.82 12.76 -4.80
CA ALA A 85 -11.20 13.88 -3.94
C ALA A 85 -10.43 15.16 -4.26
N HIS A 86 -11.05 16.29 -3.93
CA HIS A 86 -10.40 17.58 -3.83
C HIS A 86 -10.27 17.95 -2.36
N LEU A 87 -9.07 18.33 -1.92
CA LEU A 87 -8.84 18.77 -0.54
C LEU A 87 -9.29 20.22 -0.39
N PRO A 88 -9.85 20.61 0.77
CA PRO A 88 -10.32 21.97 1.01
C PRO A 88 -9.18 23.00 0.93
N THR A 89 -9.52 24.20 0.48
CA THR A 89 -8.60 25.34 0.32
C THR A 89 -8.25 26.00 1.67
N ASP A 90 -9.15 25.88 2.63
CA ASP A 90 -9.20 26.58 3.92
C ASP A 90 -8.77 25.69 5.11
N CYS A 91 -7.99 24.63 4.84
CA CYS A 91 -7.48 23.78 5.91
C CYS A 91 -6.53 24.61 6.79
N SER A 92 -7.01 25.06 7.95
CA SER A 92 -6.25 25.87 8.92
C SER A 92 -4.89 25.23 9.31
N ASN A 93 -4.78 23.92 9.13
CA ASN A 93 -3.62 23.09 9.46
C ASN A 93 -2.89 22.53 8.20
N GLY A 94 -3.25 22.99 6.99
CA GLY A 94 -2.61 22.63 5.73
C GLY A 94 -3.01 21.27 5.13
N ILE A 95 -2.41 20.92 3.98
CA ILE A 95 -2.74 19.71 3.20
C ILE A 95 -2.62 18.42 4.03
N ARG A 96 -1.60 18.31 4.88
CA ARG A 96 -1.37 17.12 5.70
C ARG A 96 -2.47 16.87 6.71
N ALA A 97 -3.00 17.92 7.34
CA ALA A 97 -4.12 17.79 8.25
C ALA A 97 -5.38 17.29 7.52
N ALA A 98 -5.66 17.83 6.34
CA ALA A 98 -6.79 17.39 5.51
C ALA A 98 -6.71 15.90 5.12
N LEU A 99 -5.48 15.42 4.86
CA LEU A 99 -5.21 14.00 4.60
C LEU A 99 -5.34 13.15 5.87
N ALA A 100 -4.89 13.67 7.02
CA ALA A 100 -4.97 12.98 8.31
C ALA A 100 -6.43 12.82 8.79
N GLU A 101 -7.25 13.86 8.67
CA GLU A 101 -8.68 13.85 9.00
C GLU A 101 -9.48 12.79 8.23
N ARG A 102 -8.99 12.42 7.03
CA ARG A 102 -9.58 11.38 6.18
C ARG A 102 -8.92 10.01 6.37
N SER A 103 -8.02 9.87 7.34
CA SER A 103 -7.22 8.66 7.57
C SER A 103 -6.45 8.22 6.32
N TRP A 104 -5.96 9.17 5.51
CA TRP A 104 -5.16 8.89 4.32
C TRP A 104 -3.66 8.98 4.55
N LEU A 105 -3.22 9.52 5.69
CA LEU A 105 -1.81 9.49 6.07
C LEU A 105 -1.46 8.23 6.84
N HIS A 106 -0.36 7.60 6.46
CA HIS A 106 0.25 6.51 7.21
C HIS A 106 1.76 6.76 7.39
N PRO A 107 2.15 7.70 8.28
CA PRO A 107 3.54 8.07 8.50
C PRO A 107 4.21 7.11 9.49
N TYR A 108 4.46 5.87 9.08
CA TYR A 108 5.14 4.85 9.89
C TYR A 108 6.40 4.37 9.16
N ASP A 109 7.50 4.27 9.90
CA ASP A 109 8.77 3.75 9.37
C ASP A 109 8.74 2.22 9.21
N GLU A 110 9.84 1.66 8.68
CA GLU A 110 10.03 0.24 8.41
C GLU A 110 9.97 -0.65 9.67
N PHE A 111 10.08 -0.04 10.85
CA PHE A 111 9.97 -0.70 12.15
C PHE A 111 8.58 -0.58 12.77
N GLY A 112 7.61 0.03 12.06
CA GLY A 112 6.26 0.25 12.56
C GLY A 112 6.17 1.38 13.58
N ARG A 113 7.15 2.30 13.61
CA ARG A 113 7.12 3.46 14.52
C ARG A 113 6.51 4.65 13.82
N ARG A 114 5.58 5.33 14.49
CA ARG A 114 4.99 6.57 13.99
C ARG A 114 6.07 7.65 13.86
N ARG A 115 6.09 8.31 12.71
CA ARG A 115 6.99 9.40 12.36
C ARG A 115 6.21 10.70 12.16
N ASP A 116 6.93 11.79 12.08
CA ASP A 116 6.34 13.06 11.66
C ASP A 116 5.93 12.98 10.18
N ALA A 117 4.82 13.64 9.82
CA ALA A 117 4.34 13.65 8.44
C ALA A 117 5.30 14.37 7.47
N SER A 118 6.28 15.12 7.97
CA SER A 118 7.40 15.66 7.19
C SER A 118 8.35 14.61 6.63
N GLU A 119 8.36 13.41 7.20
CA GLU A 119 9.15 12.28 6.69
C GLU A 119 8.48 11.52 5.55
N LEU A 120 7.27 11.94 5.13
CA LEU A 120 6.66 11.39 3.93
C LEU A 120 7.56 11.63 2.71
N PRO A 121 7.86 10.59 1.92
CA PRO A 121 8.78 10.72 0.80
C PRO A 121 8.19 11.67 -0.25
N VAL A 122 9.05 12.49 -0.85
CA VAL A 122 8.62 13.45 -1.88
C VAL A 122 8.24 12.78 -3.18
N THR A 123 8.73 11.56 -3.45
CA THR A 123 8.43 10.76 -4.63
C THR A 123 8.26 9.30 -4.27
N VAL A 124 7.56 8.55 -5.13
CA VAL A 124 7.30 7.11 -4.96
C VAL A 124 8.59 6.27 -4.85
N GLY A 125 9.65 6.65 -5.58
CA GLY A 125 10.93 5.93 -5.55
C GLY A 125 11.64 5.96 -4.20
N LEU A 126 11.34 6.96 -3.35
CA LEU A 126 11.95 7.13 -2.03
C LEU A 126 11.19 6.39 -0.91
N MET A 127 10.12 5.66 -1.24
CA MET A 127 9.42 4.84 -0.25
C MET A 127 10.33 3.73 0.27
N ARG A 128 10.34 3.53 1.59
CA ARG A 128 11.17 2.54 2.26
C ARG A 128 10.54 1.16 2.24
N ASP A 129 11.36 0.11 2.39
CA ASP A 129 10.83 -1.24 2.54
C ASP A 129 10.34 -1.48 3.97
N ASP A 130 9.13 -1.99 4.10
CA ASP A 130 8.64 -2.64 5.31
C ASP A 130 8.30 -4.10 4.97
N PRO A 131 9.15 -5.07 5.36
CA PRO A 131 8.93 -6.49 5.08
C PRO A 131 7.59 -7.01 5.61
N TYR A 132 7.07 -6.46 6.71
CA TYR A 132 5.79 -6.87 7.28
C TYR A 132 4.59 -6.42 6.44
N GLN A 133 4.72 -5.37 5.62
CA GLN A 133 3.72 -5.07 4.60
C GLN A 133 3.72 -6.11 3.48
N SER A 134 4.87 -6.67 3.13
CA SER A 134 4.94 -7.80 2.19
C SER A 134 4.29 -9.04 2.78
N LEU A 135 4.60 -9.37 4.04
CA LEU A 135 3.99 -10.49 4.76
C LEU A 135 2.47 -10.35 4.79
N ALA A 136 1.94 -9.22 5.27
CA ALA A 136 0.49 -8.98 5.30
C ALA A 136 -0.14 -9.14 3.92
N ALA A 137 0.40 -8.48 2.90
CA ALA A 137 -0.14 -8.56 1.54
C ALA A 137 -0.15 -10.00 0.99
N LEU A 138 0.90 -10.77 1.21
CA LEU A 138 1.02 -12.15 0.72
C LEU A 138 0.21 -13.13 1.56
N THR A 139 0.15 -12.99 2.88
CA THR A 139 -0.73 -13.75 3.78
C THR A 139 -2.20 -13.57 3.37
N ARG A 140 -2.62 -12.35 3.00
CA ARG A 140 -3.95 -12.12 2.44
C ARG A 140 -4.14 -12.85 1.11
N ARG A 141 -3.16 -12.81 0.22
CA ARG A 141 -3.23 -13.49 -1.09
C ARG A 141 -3.23 -15.01 -0.99
N ALA A 142 -2.64 -15.56 0.07
CA ALA A 142 -2.75 -16.96 0.45
C ALA A 142 -4.14 -17.32 1.02
N GLY A 143 -5.07 -16.35 1.10
CA GLY A 143 -6.44 -16.57 1.57
C GLY A 143 -6.55 -16.74 3.08
N ALA A 144 -5.55 -16.27 3.85
CA ALA A 144 -5.58 -16.37 5.31
C ALA A 144 -6.57 -15.38 5.96
N TYR A 145 -6.91 -14.30 5.27
CA TYR A 145 -7.95 -13.34 5.67
C TYR A 145 -8.52 -12.61 4.45
N ARG A 146 -9.70 -11.99 4.59
CA ARG A 146 -10.38 -11.24 3.52
C ARG A 146 -9.93 -9.78 3.48
N LYS A 147 -9.98 -9.18 2.29
CA LYS A 147 -9.85 -7.72 2.17
C LYS A 147 -11.06 -7.08 2.86
N ALA A 148 -10.81 -6.23 3.85
CA ALA A 148 -11.85 -5.40 4.45
C ALA A 148 -12.02 -4.08 3.67
N HIS A 149 -13.19 -3.46 3.79
CA HIS A 149 -13.49 -2.17 3.14
C HIS A 149 -12.95 -0.96 3.91
N ALA A 150 -12.53 -1.14 5.17
CA ALA A 150 -11.98 -0.06 5.97
C ALA A 150 -10.65 0.45 5.40
N THR A 151 -10.51 1.76 5.32
CA THR A 151 -9.24 2.44 5.00
C THR A 151 -8.15 1.95 5.96
N CYS A 152 -6.92 1.80 5.47
CA CYS A 152 -5.76 1.36 6.27
C CYS A 152 -5.86 -0.06 6.88
N SER A 153 -6.85 -0.89 6.51
CA SER A 153 -6.97 -2.24 7.08
C SER A 153 -5.74 -3.12 6.86
N SER A 154 -4.97 -2.87 5.79
CA SER A 154 -3.71 -3.58 5.53
C SER A 154 -2.67 -3.34 6.62
N PHE A 155 -2.62 -2.13 7.19
CA PHE A 155 -1.63 -1.78 8.20
C PHE A 155 -1.94 -2.41 9.56
N ILE A 156 -3.23 -2.59 9.90
CA ILE A 156 -3.65 -3.34 11.08
C ILE A 156 -3.09 -4.78 11.04
N TRP A 157 -3.16 -5.42 9.86
CA TRP A 157 -2.57 -6.74 9.65
C TRP A 157 -1.05 -6.72 9.68
N THR A 158 -0.42 -5.69 9.11
CA THR A 158 1.04 -5.50 9.19
C THR A 158 1.52 -5.45 10.64
N ASP A 159 0.88 -4.64 11.49
CA ASP A 159 1.28 -4.48 12.89
C ASP A 159 1.02 -5.74 13.72
N PHE A 160 -0.12 -6.41 13.48
CA PHE A 160 -0.40 -7.70 14.11
C PHE A 160 0.65 -8.75 13.76
N ILE A 161 0.99 -8.89 12.48
CA ILE A 161 2.01 -9.86 12.04
C ILE A 161 3.37 -9.49 12.62
N ARG A 162 3.71 -8.19 12.70
CA ARG A 162 4.94 -7.71 13.34
C ARG A 162 5.05 -8.15 14.80
N GLY A 163 3.95 -8.09 15.55
CA GLY A 163 3.91 -8.56 16.93
C GLY A 163 3.91 -10.09 17.08
N ALA A 164 3.36 -10.82 16.09
CA ALA A 164 3.12 -12.26 16.19
C ALA A 164 4.21 -13.13 15.53
N VAL A 165 5.01 -12.58 14.61
CA VAL A 165 5.94 -13.34 13.77
C VAL A 165 7.32 -12.69 13.79
N GLN A 166 8.31 -13.46 14.21
CA GLN A 166 9.72 -13.10 14.09
C GLN A 166 10.16 -13.20 12.62
N LEU A 167 10.85 -12.16 12.15
CA LEU A 167 11.53 -12.16 10.86
C LEU A 167 13.03 -11.99 11.11
N GLU A 168 13.71 -13.12 11.30
CA GLU A 168 15.15 -13.16 11.56
C GLU A 168 15.91 -13.38 10.25
N GLY A 169 16.59 -12.35 9.78
CA GLY A 169 17.33 -12.37 8.51
C GLY A 169 16.55 -11.76 7.35
N SER A 170 17.25 -11.60 6.23
CA SER A 170 16.75 -10.92 5.03
C SER A 170 16.73 -11.80 3.78
N ASP A 171 16.99 -13.10 3.93
CA ASP A 171 17.01 -14.05 2.82
C ASP A 171 15.61 -14.64 2.53
N THR A 172 15.52 -15.37 1.42
CA THR A 172 14.28 -16.01 0.97
C THR A 172 13.77 -17.06 1.95
N VAL A 173 14.66 -17.76 2.66
CA VAL A 173 14.29 -18.83 3.59
C VAL A 173 13.63 -18.23 4.84
N ALA A 174 14.23 -17.18 5.41
CA ALA A 174 13.69 -16.40 6.51
C ALA A 174 12.31 -15.83 6.16
N PHE A 175 12.20 -15.18 5.00
CA PHE A 175 10.92 -14.61 4.57
C PHE A 175 9.84 -15.67 4.35
N THR A 176 10.19 -16.79 3.71
CA THR A 176 9.23 -17.88 3.46
C THR A 176 8.74 -18.50 4.76
N SER A 177 9.64 -18.69 5.73
CA SER A 177 9.30 -19.19 7.06
C SER A 177 8.37 -18.22 7.80
N ALA A 178 8.68 -16.93 7.78
CA ALA A 178 7.84 -15.89 8.35
C ALA A 178 6.46 -15.82 7.66
N LEU A 179 6.38 -16.03 6.34
CA LEU A 179 5.11 -16.06 5.61
C LEU A 179 4.22 -17.22 6.07
N LEU A 180 4.78 -18.42 6.24
CA LEU A 180 4.05 -19.58 6.75
C LEU A 180 3.54 -19.33 8.18
N ALA A 181 4.40 -18.78 9.04
CA ALA A 181 4.02 -18.38 10.40
C ALA A 181 2.91 -17.32 10.39
N SER A 182 2.98 -16.34 9.48
CA SER A 182 1.98 -15.27 9.32
C SER A 182 0.61 -15.82 8.92
N ILE A 183 0.57 -16.83 8.05
CA ILE A 183 -0.67 -17.52 7.66
C ILE A 183 -1.31 -18.22 8.87
N LYS A 184 -0.51 -18.92 9.67
CA LYS A 184 -0.97 -19.58 10.90
C LYS A 184 -1.47 -18.56 11.92
N ALA A 185 -0.71 -17.50 12.17
CA ALA A 185 -1.08 -16.44 13.10
C ALA A 185 -2.39 -15.75 12.69
N ALA A 186 -2.57 -15.46 11.40
CA ALA A 186 -3.76 -14.79 10.88
C ALA A 186 -5.07 -15.60 11.01
N ARG A 187 -4.97 -16.93 11.14
CA ARG A 187 -6.12 -17.82 11.37
C ARG A 187 -6.37 -18.14 12.85
N SER A 188 -5.46 -17.75 13.74
CA SER A 188 -5.57 -18.00 15.17
C SER A 188 -6.57 -17.06 15.85
N ASP A 189 -7.01 -17.43 17.05
CA ASP A 189 -7.89 -16.59 17.88
C ASP A 189 -7.28 -15.24 18.26
N ALA A 190 -5.95 -15.12 18.25
CA ALA A 190 -5.28 -13.84 18.47
C ALA A 190 -5.65 -12.79 17.39
N ALA A 191 -6.06 -13.24 16.20
CA ALA A 191 -6.49 -12.37 15.11
C ALA A 191 -8.01 -12.12 15.07
N ARG A 192 -8.79 -12.62 16.05
CA ARG A 192 -10.26 -12.66 15.99
C ARG A 192 -10.91 -11.29 15.81
N ALA A 193 -10.32 -10.25 16.40
CA ALA A 193 -10.83 -8.87 16.32
C ALA A 193 -10.41 -8.14 15.02
N LEU A 194 -9.56 -8.73 14.18
CA LEU A 194 -9.01 -8.05 13.02
C LEU A 194 -10.01 -8.01 11.86
N PRO A 195 -10.00 -6.92 11.07
CA PRO A 195 -10.93 -6.75 9.97
C PRO A 195 -10.68 -7.81 8.88
N GLY A 196 -11.75 -8.52 8.50
CA GLY A 196 -11.67 -9.58 7.49
C GLY A 196 -11.13 -10.92 8.01
N PHE A 197 -10.99 -11.09 9.33
CA PHE A 197 -10.72 -12.39 9.95
C PHE A 197 -11.71 -13.46 9.49
N ILE A 198 -11.22 -14.69 9.29
CA ILE A 198 -12.03 -15.80 8.78
C ILE A 198 -11.99 -17.06 9.68
N GLY A 199 -11.28 -17.02 10.81
CA GLY A 199 -11.13 -18.19 11.67
C GLY A 199 -10.21 -19.27 11.11
N ASN A 200 -10.05 -20.32 11.91
CA ASN A 200 -9.50 -21.57 11.45
C ASN A 200 -10.60 -22.34 10.70
N ARG A 201 -10.31 -22.82 9.48
CA ARG A 201 -11.26 -23.63 8.70
C ARG A 201 -11.12 -25.14 8.94
N ASP A 202 -10.10 -25.53 9.69
CA ASP A 202 -9.76 -26.93 9.98
C ASP A 202 -10.13 -27.33 11.43
N GLN A 203 -11.14 -26.67 12.02
CA GLN A 203 -11.84 -27.09 13.25
C GLN A 203 -13.29 -27.43 12.93
#